data_AF-A0A0D3J9E9-F1
#
_entry.id   AF-A0A0D3J9E9-F1
#
_cell.length_a   1.000
_cell.length_b   1.000
_cell.length_c   1.000
_cell.angle_alpha   90.00
_cell.angle_beta   90.00
_cell.angle_gamma   90.00
#
_symmetry.space_group_name_H-M   'P 1'
#
loop_
_entity.id
_entity.type
_entity.pdbx_description
1 polymer ?
#
loop_
_entity_poly.entity_id
_entity_poly.type
_entity_poly.pdbx_seq_one_letter_code
_entity_poly.pdbx_strand_id
1 'polypeptide(L)'
;MVLHDADGFLTQLTRMLERSREKGAVYVTMKRCAFAPAAPAAGVARLSPVDPADCRCLVRAVLGSTKATASTMVAAKDHRRFMKSYANIMKAGATA
;
A
#
# COMPACT_ATOMS: atom_id res chain seq x y z
N MET A 1 -0.94 12.16 4.16
CA MET A 1 -1.00 10.70 4.02
C MET A 1 -2.23 10.22 4.75
N VAL A 2 -3.19 9.64 4.05
CA VAL A 2 -4.45 9.15 4.62
C VAL A 2 -4.41 7.63 4.68
N LEU A 3 -4.77 7.05 5.82
CA LEU A 3 -4.92 5.60 5.98
C LEU A 3 -6.33 5.22 5.51
N HIS A 4 -6.39 4.46 4.44
CA HIS A 4 -7.62 3.93 3.86
C HIS A 4 -7.74 2.44 4.15
N ASP A 5 -8.98 1.95 4.14
CA ASP A 5 -9.26 0.53 4.01
C ASP A 5 -8.80 0.01 2.64
N ALA A 6 -8.68 -1.32 2.49
CA ALA A 6 -8.17 -1.97 1.29
C ALA A 6 -8.91 -1.51 0.02
N ASP A 7 -10.25 -1.53 0.03
CA ASP A 7 -11.06 -1.13 -1.13
C ASP A 7 -11.00 0.39 -1.40
N GLY A 8 -10.92 1.19 -0.33
CA GLY A 8 -10.73 2.63 -0.42
C GLY A 8 -9.38 2.99 -1.07
N PHE A 9 -8.32 2.27 -0.72
CA PHE A 9 -7.00 2.43 -1.32
C PHE A 9 -7.00 2.06 -2.80
N LEU A 10 -7.61 0.93 -3.18
CA LEU A 10 -7.69 0.51 -4.59
C LEU A 10 -8.44 1.53 -5.45
N THR A 11 -9.51 2.12 -4.91
CA THR A 11 -10.25 3.19 -5.59
C THR A 11 -9.39 4.44 -5.80
N GLN A 12 -8.63 4.85 -4.77
CA GLN A 12 -7.71 5.98 -4.88
C GLN A 12 -6.56 5.69 -5.85
N LEU A 13 -6.04 4.45 -5.86
CA LEU A 13 -5.00 4.02 -6.77
C LEU A 13 -5.46 4.12 -8.24
N THR A 14 -6.68 3.67 -8.56
CA THR A 14 -7.23 3.81 -9.91
C THR A 14 -7.31 5.27 -10.34
N ARG A 15 -7.83 6.16 -9.47
CA ARG A 15 -7.88 7.61 -9.74
C ARG A 15 -6.50 8.23 -9.92
N MET A 16 -5.50 7.75 -9.17
CA MET A 16 -4.12 8.19 -9.33
C MET A 16 -3.53 7.75 -10.68
N LEU A 17 -3.81 6.52 -11.11
CA LEU A 17 -3.36 6.00 -12.40
C LEU A 17 -4.02 6.76 -13.56
N GLU A 18 -5.31 7.02 -13.50
CA GLU A 18 -6.02 7.85 -14.49
C GLU A 18 -5.38 9.23 -14.63
N ARG A 19 -5.10 9.90 -13.51
CA ARG A 19 -4.42 11.22 -13.51
C ARG A 19 -2.98 11.15 -13.99
N SER A 20 -2.29 10.04 -13.75
CA SER A 20 -0.90 9.87 -14.19
C SER A 20 -0.76 9.76 -15.72
N ARG A 21 -1.84 9.39 -16.43
CA ARG A 21 -1.85 9.39 -17.90
C ARG A 21 -1.61 10.78 -18.48
N GLU A 22 -2.10 11.80 -17.81
CA GLU A 22 -1.88 13.19 -18.23
C GLU A 22 -0.50 13.69 -17.78
N LYS A 23 -0.18 13.49 -16.49
CA LYS A 23 1.08 13.99 -15.91
C LYS A 23 1.54 13.23 -14.68
N GLY A 24 2.82 12.84 -14.71
CA GLY A 24 3.55 12.33 -13.55
C GLY A 24 3.53 10.82 -13.44
N ALA A 25 4.30 10.30 -12.48
CA ALA A 25 4.41 8.87 -12.21
C ALA A 25 3.76 8.52 -10.87
N VAL A 26 3.11 7.36 -10.82
CA VAL A 26 2.61 6.77 -9.56
C VAL A 26 3.70 5.89 -8.97
N TYR A 27 4.16 6.25 -7.78
CA TYR A 27 5.08 5.44 -6.98
C TYR A 27 4.27 4.60 -6.00
N VAL A 28 4.38 3.29 -6.10
CA VAL A 28 3.79 2.35 -5.14
C VAL A 28 4.91 1.70 -4.34
N THR A 29 4.82 1.78 -3.01
CA THR A 29 5.77 1.12 -2.10
C THR A 29 5.03 0.15 -1.20
N MET A 30 5.52 -1.08 -1.13
CA MET A 30 5.01 -2.13 -0.24
C MET A 30 6.12 -2.45 0.77
N LYS A 31 5.86 -2.21 2.06
CA LYS A 31 6.82 -2.48 3.13
C LYS A 31 6.21 -3.41 4.17
N ARG A 32 6.91 -4.49 4.50
CA ARG A 32 6.53 -5.36 5.62
C ARG A 32 6.55 -4.55 6.92
N CYS A 33 5.41 -4.52 7.60
CA CYS A 33 5.22 -3.93 8.91
C CYS A 33 5.01 -5.07 9.92
N ALA A 34 6.07 -5.37 10.67
CA ALA A 34 6.08 -6.41 11.69
C ALA A 34 5.66 -5.88 13.08
N PHE A 35 5.19 -4.63 13.19
CA PHE A 35 4.90 -3.99 14.47
C PHE A 35 3.43 -4.11 14.86
N ALA A 36 3.21 -4.57 16.10
CA ALA A 36 2.00 -4.36 16.87
C ALA A 36 1.71 -2.84 17.02
N PRO A 37 0.45 -2.43 17.23
CA PRO A 37 0.09 -1.02 17.35
C PRO A 37 0.48 -0.48 18.74
N ALA A 38 1.77 -0.22 18.98
CA ALA A 38 2.25 0.63 20.07
C ALA A 38 3.70 1.10 19.81
N ALA A 39 3.82 2.39 19.49
CA ALA A 39 4.98 3.30 19.57
C ALA A 39 6.34 2.92 18.93
N PRO A 40 7.03 3.89 18.29
CA PRO A 40 8.43 3.73 17.91
C PRO A 40 9.31 3.99 19.14
N ALA A 41 9.87 2.94 19.75
CA ALA A 41 11.01 3.12 20.64
C ALA A 41 12.28 3.18 19.80
N ALA A 42 12.96 4.32 19.83
CA ALA A 42 14.28 4.51 19.24
C ALA A 42 15.21 3.36 19.67
N GLY A 43 15.81 2.67 18.70
CA GLY A 43 16.96 1.79 18.94
C GLY A 43 16.67 0.30 19.19
N VAL A 44 15.44 -0.19 19.08
CA VAL A 44 15.20 -1.64 19.27
C VAL A 44 15.22 -2.40 17.94
N ALA A 45 16.38 -2.98 17.68
CA ALA A 45 16.58 -4.03 16.69
C ALA A 45 15.71 -5.27 16.99
N ARG A 46 15.49 -6.08 15.94
CA ARG A 46 14.84 -7.41 15.89
C ARG A 46 13.31 -7.31 15.75
N LEU A 47 12.69 -7.56 14.59
CA LEU A 47 12.69 -8.86 13.88
C LEU A 47 12.70 -10.05 14.86
N SER A 48 11.88 -10.00 15.91
CA SER A 48 11.33 -11.24 16.47
C SER A 48 10.70 -12.05 15.33
N PRO A 49 10.68 -13.39 15.37
CA PRO A 49 9.92 -14.19 14.41
C PRO A 49 8.44 -13.86 14.60
N VAL A 50 7.98 -12.81 13.93
CA VAL A 50 6.57 -12.51 13.79
C VAL A 50 6.00 -13.62 12.96
N ASP A 51 5.02 -14.32 13.53
CA ASP A 51 4.27 -15.35 12.83
C ASP A 51 3.85 -14.79 11.46
N PRO A 52 4.11 -15.50 10.34
CA PRO A 52 3.69 -15.05 9.02
C PRO A 52 2.19 -14.69 8.97
N ALA A 53 1.35 -15.28 9.84
CA ALA A 53 -0.07 -14.96 9.95
C ALA A 53 -0.36 -13.54 10.50
N ASP A 54 0.49 -13.03 11.39
CA ASP A 54 0.32 -11.73 12.04
C ASP A 54 1.05 -10.59 11.32
N CYS A 55 1.82 -10.94 10.28
CA CYS A 55 2.50 -9.96 9.45
C CYS A 55 1.50 -9.06 8.72
N ARG A 56 1.74 -7.76 8.78
CA ARG A 56 1.02 -6.77 7.98
C ARG A 56 1.94 -6.16 6.94
N CYS A 57 1.39 -5.74 5.82
CA CYS A 57 2.09 -5.02 4.77
C CYS A 57 1.51 -3.61 4.67
N LEU A 58 2.37 -2.60 4.82
CA LEU A 58 2.00 -1.21 4.59
C LEU A 58 2.23 -0.89 3.11
N VAL A 59 1.13 -0.62 2.41
CA VAL A 59 1.14 -0.22 1.01
C VAL A 59 0.90 1.28 0.95
N ARG A 60 1.76 2.00 0.22
CA ARG A 60 1.62 3.44 -0.03
C ARG A 60 1.66 3.73 -1.52
N ALA A 61 0.78 4.61 -1.97
CA ALA A 61 0.77 5.13 -3.33
C ALA A 61 0.91 6.66 -3.28
N VAL A 62 1.81 7.18 -4.13
CA VAL A 62 2.10 8.61 -4.25
C VAL A 62 2.14 8.97 -5.73
N LEU A 63 1.38 10.00 -6.13
CA LEU A 63 1.45 10.57 -7.47
C LEU A 63 2.43 11.76 -7.46
N GLY A 64 3.64 11.54 -7.97
CA GLY A 64 4.69 12.54 -8.19
C GLY A 64 4.77 13.66 -7.13
N SER A 65 4.33 14.87 -7.51
CA SER A 65 4.44 16.09 -6.70
C SER A 65 3.18 16.48 -5.90
N THR A 66 2.12 15.66 -5.93
CA THR A 66 0.86 16.01 -5.25
C THR A 66 0.80 15.51 -3.81
N LYS A 67 0.15 16.30 -2.93
CA LYS A 67 -0.23 15.90 -1.55
C LYS A 67 -1.13 14.64 -1.48
N ALA A 68 -1.61 14.15 -2.62
CA ALA A 68 -2.40 12.93 -2.75
C ALA A 68 -1.51 11.73 -2.44
N THR A 69 -1.61 11.24 -1.22
CA THR A 69 -0.85 10.10 -0.69
C THR A 69 -1.83 9.16 -0.02
N ALA A 70 -2.09 8.03 -0.67
CA ALA A 70 -2.96 6.98 -0.15
C ALA A 70 -2.10 5.90 0.51
N SER A 71 -2.54 5.40 1.66
CA SER A 71 -1.87 4.30 2.33
C SER A 71 -2.90 3.31 2.87
N THR A 72 -2.55 2.04 2.92
CA THR A 72 -3.38 0.99 3.53
C THR A 72 -2.51 -0.05 4.20
N MET A 73 -3.05 -0.69 5.22
CA MET A 73 -2.38 -1.77 5.94
C MET A 73 -3.10 -3.08 5.65
N VAL A 74 -2.42 -3.97 4.94
CA VAL A 74 -2.95 -5.25 4.48
C VAL A 74 -2.48 -6.35 5.42
N ALA A 75 -3.40 -7.08 6.04
CA ALA A 75 -3.08 -8.25 6.85
C ALA A 75 -2.70 -9.44 5.96
N ALA A 76 -1.87 -10.37 6.47
CA ALA A 76 -1.47 -11.57 5.73
C ALA A 76 -2.67 -12.40 5.22
N LYS A 77 -3.74 -12.50 6.02
CA LYS A 77 -4.99 -13.19 5.66
C LYS A 77 -5.67 -12.62 4.40
N ASP A 78 -5.63 -11.30 4.23
CA ASP A 78 -6.33 -10.60 3.15
C ASP A 78 -5.40 -10.28 1.97
N HIS A 79 -4.10 -10.54 2.12
CA HIS A 79 -3.05 -10.24 1.16
C HIS A 79 -3.36 -10.82 -0.24
N ARG A 80 -3.81 -12.08 -0.30
CA ARG A 80 -4.10 -12.74 -1.60
C ARG A 80 -5.23 -12.03 -2.35
N ARG A 81 -6.29 -11.62 -1.64
CA ARG A 81 -7.43 -10.91 -2.22
C ARG A 81 -7.00 -9.53 -2.70
N PHE A 82 -6.28 -8.79 -1.85
CA PHE A 82 -5.75 -7.48 -2.20
C PHE A 82 -4.85 -7.52 -3.44
N MET A 83 -3.90 -8.47 -3.49
CA MET A 83 -2.98 -8.61 -4.62
C MET A 83 -3.67 -8.97 -5.93
N LYS A 84 -4.75 -9.76 -5.89
CA LYS A 84 -5.56 -10.06 -7.08
C LYS A 84 -6.18 -8.79 -7.67
N SER A 85 -6.84 -7.98 -6.84
CA SER A 85 -7.45 -6.73 -7.27
C SER A 85 -6.41 -5.70 -7.72
N TYR A 86 -5.31 -5.58 -6.97
CA TYR A 86 -4.18 -4.73 -7.31
C TYR A 86 -3.58 -5.08 -8.68
N ALA A 87 -3.33 -6.38 -8.95
CA ALA A 87 -2.81 -6.82 -10.23
C ALA A 87 -3.77 -6.50 -11.39
N ASN A 88 -5.08 -6.63 -11.20
CA ASN A 88 -6.06 -6.24 -12.22
C ASN A 88 -6.02 -4.74 -12.53
N ILE A 89 -5.94 -3.90 -11.50
CA ILE A 89 -5.83 -2.43 -11.66
C ILE A 89 -4.52 -2.07 -12.35
N MET A 90 -3.40 -2.67 -11.96
CA MET A 90 -2.10 -2.41 -12.58
C MET A 90 -2.09 -2.84 -14.05
N LYS A 91 -2.69 -3.98 -14.39
CA LYS A 91 -2.83 -4.41 -15.79
C LYS A 91 -3.66 -3.40 -16.59
N ALA A 92 -4.84 -3.03 -16.09
CA ALA A 92 -5.71 -2.07 -16.76
C ALA A 92 -5.09 -0.66 -16.87
N GLY A 93 -4.29 -0.27 -15.88
CA GLY A 93 -3.58 1.02 -15.86
C GLY A 93 -2.36 1.06 -16.79
N ALA A 94 -1.69 -0.08 -17.02
CA ALA A 94 -0.48 -0.18 -17.85
C ALA A 94 -0.75 -0.39 -19.35
N THR A 95 -1.93 -0.88 -19.74
CA THR A 95 -2.28 -1.18 -21.14
C THR A 95 -2.99 -0.04 -21.86
N ALA A 96 -2.69 1.22 -21.54
CA ALA A 96 -3.27 2.40 -22.20
C ALA A 96 -2.20 3.37 -22.66
#